data_AF-A0A956D8Z4-F1
#
_entry.id   AF-A0A956D8Z4-F1
#
_cell.length_a   1.000
_cell.length_b   1.000
_cell.length_c   1.000
_cell.angle_alpha   90.00
_cell.angle_beta   90.00
_cell.angle_gamma   90.00
#
_symmetry.space_group_name_H-M   'P 1'
#
loop_
_entity.id
_entity.type
_entity.pdbx_description
1 polymer ?
#
loop_
_entity_poly.entity_id
_entity_poly.type
_entity_poly.pdbx_seq_one_letter_code
_entity_poly.pdbx_strand_id
1 'polypeptide(L)'
;LEWTPAILPNSSLNTAMNTNWYGLNHFTCPQLPAIPGLYPNPVVYGVVGNPGALNLYDAAFAMTEEFVSVYRMHPLLPEYFVVRDADRHGRFRDVIPTDRSREAGGHAALRRHGMTDMLYSFGISHPGALVLDNYPAFLQDVEIPGRGVLDMGTIDILRDRERGVPRYNDARQMLFLPRVPDFETLTAGDHRLARRLEAVYGDIDQVDLLVGTLAEGQRPSCYGFGETLFQVFTLMATRRLQADRYYTELYNADTYSAEGLAWVENNSMKSVLLRHYPELAHTGLADVANAFYPWE
;
A
#
# COMPACT_ATOMS: atom_id res chain seq x y z
N LEU A 1 -6.87 -10.67 3.23
CA LEU A 1 -5.61 -10.00 3.66
C LEU A 1 -4.51 -10.26 2.63
N GLU A 2 -4.30 -9.36 1.68
CA GLU A 2 -3.47 -9.68 0.49
C GLU A 2 -2.48 -8.58 0.10
N TRP A 3 -2.92 -7.33 -0.04
CA TRP A 3 -2.07 -6.27 -0.58
C TRP A 3 -0.88 -5.92 0.32
N THR A 4 -1.10 -5.72 1.62
CA THR A 4 -0.01 -5.32 2.54
C THR A 4 1.09 -6.38 2.64
N PRO A 5 0.79 -7.69 2.83
CA PRO A 5 1.82 -8.72 2.76
C PRO A 5 2.49 -8.84 1.38
N ALA A 6 1.82 -8.42 0.30
CA ALA A 6 2.42 -8.48 -1.04
C ALA A 6 3.46 -7.39 -1.30
N ILE A 7 3.22 -6.16 -0.83
CA ILE A 7 4.17 -5.05 -0.95
C ILE A 7 5.27 -5.10 0.13
N LEU A 8 5.03 -5.81 1.23
CA LEU A 8 5.98 -6.02 2.32
C LEU A 8 6.11 -7.54 2.68
N PRO A 9 6.63 -8.40 1.78
CA PRO A 9 6.66 -9.86 1.95
C PRO A 9 7.63 -10.33 3.03
N ASN A 10 7.21 -10.18 4.29
CA ASN A 10 7.94 -10.53 5.50
C ASN A 10 7.07 -11.41 6.40
N SER A 11 7.65 -12.47 6.98
CA SER A 11 6.91 -13.43 7.80
C SER A 11 6.30 -12.81 9.05
N SER A 12 7.04 -11.95 9.76
CA SER A 12 6.54 -11.25 10.94
C SER A 12 5.41 -10.29 10.58
N LEU A 13 5.51 -9.58 9.46
CA LEU A 13 4.43 -8.73 9.00
C LEU A 13 3.19 -9.55 8.61
N ASN A 14 3.36 -10.67 7.92
CA ASN A 14 2.25 -11.53 7.56
C ASN A 14 1.48 -12.00 8.81
N THR A 15 2.20 -12.41 9.86
CA THR A 15 1.61 -12.73 11.16
C THR A 15 0.91 -11.52 11.77
N ALA A 16 1.52 -10.34 11.74
CA ALA A 16 0.92 -9.12 12.29
C ALA A 16 -0.37 -8.71 11.58
N MET A 17 -0.41 -8.76 10.24
CA MET A 17 -1.61 -8.43 9.45
C MET A 17 -2.74 -9.43 9.69
N ASN A 18 -2.42 -10.73 9.79
CA ASN A 18 -3.40 -11.76 10.16
C ASN A 18 -3.89 -11.61 11.60
N THR A 19 -3.00 -11.25 12.53
CA THR A 19 -3.36 -10.96 13.92
C THR A 19 -4.29 -9.75 14.01
N ASN A 20 -4.07 -8.72 13.18
CA ASN A 20 -4.94 -7.54 13.18
C ASN A 20 -6.38 -7.91 12.79
N TRP A 21 -6.57 -8.77 11.79
CA TRP A 21 -7.90 -9.20 11.35
C TRP A 21 -8.48 -10.28 12.25
N TYR A 22 -7.79 -11.42 12.39
CA TYR A 22 -8.30 -12.65 13.01
C TYR A 22 -7.83 -12.89 14.46
N GLY A 23 -6.83 -12.13 14.93
CA GLY A 23 -6.21 -12.34 16.24
C GLY A 23 -5.16 -13.43 16.26
N LEU A 24 -4.37 -13.50 17.34
CA LEU A 24 -3.40 -14.58 17.55
C LEU A 24 -4.06 -15.96 17.65
N ASN A 25 -5.32 -16.02 18.07
CA ASN A 25 -6.10 -17.25 18.16
C ASN A 25 -6.25 -17.95 16.80
N HIS A 26 -6.14 -17.22 15.69
CA HIS A 26 -6.13 -17.78 14.35
C HIS A 26 -5.06 -18.87 14.15
N PHE A 27 -3.94 -18.77 14.87
CA PHE A 27 -2.80 -19.68 14.75
C PHE A 27 -2.83 -20.86 15.73
N THR A 28 -3.85 -20.99 16.59
CA THR A 28 -3.97 -22.12 17.51
C THR A 28 -4.88 -23.21 16.94
N CYS A 29 -4.58 -24.48 17.25
CA CYS A 29 -5.40 -25.62 16.84
C CYS A 29 -5.64 -26.56 18.04
N PRO A 30 -6.89 -26.66 18.57
CA PRO A 30 -8.08 -25.92 18.15
C PRO A 30 -7.98 -24.42 18.46
N GLN A 31 -8.83 -23.62 17.82
CA GLN A 31 -9.02 -22.22 18.20
C GLN A 31 -9.61 -22.16 19.62
N LEU A 32 -9.10 -21.23 20.44
CA LEU A 32 -9.60 -21.02 21.79
C LEU A 32 -11.05 -20.49 21.73
N PRO A 33 -11.96 -21.01 22.58
CA PRO A 33 -13.27 -20.42 22.75
C PRO A 33 -13.17 -19.06 23.44
N ALA A 34 -14.29 -18.34 23.57
CA ALA A 34 -14.35 -17.13 24.38
C ALA A 34 -14.08 -17.46 25.86
N ILE A 35 -12.87 -17.17 26.34
CA ILE A 35 -12.45 -17.41 27.72
C ILE A 35 -12.81 -16.19 28.60
N PRO A 36 -13.55 -16.38 29.72
CA PRO A 36 -13.85 -15.29 30.65
C PRO A 36 -12.59 -14.57 31.15
N GLY A 37 -12.59 -13.23 31.10
CA GLY A 37 -11.44 -12.41 31.48
C GLY A 37 -10.35 -12.25 30.42
N LEU A 38 -10.40 -13.04 29.34
CA LEU A 38 -9.53 -12.89 28.17
C LEU A 38 -10.30 -12.37 26.95
N TYR A 39 -11.49 -12.89 26.67
CA TYR A 39 -12.40 -12.30 25.69
C TYR A 39 -13.01 -11.01 26.27
N PRO A 40 -13.09 -9.90 25.51
CA PRO A 40 -12.86 -9.76 24.05
C PRO A 40 -11.52 -9.08 23.68
N ASN A 41 -10.37 -9.54 24.20
CA ASN A 41 -9.08 -8.92 23.89
C ASN A 41 -8.75 -8.92 22.37
N PRO A 42 -8.55 -7.76 21.73
CA PRO A 42 -8.35 -7.66 20.28
C PRO A 42 -7.02 -8.22 19.77
N VAL A 43 -6.02 -8.37 20.64
CA VAL A 43 -4.76 -9.05 20.27
C VAL A 43 -4.98 -10.55 20.11
N VAL A 44 -5.80 -11.14 20.99
CA VAL A 44 -6.07 -12.59 20.97
C VAL A 44 -7.13 -12.93 19.93
N TYR A 45 -8.25 -12.20 19.90
CA TYR A 45 -9.42 -12.53 19.07
C TYR A 45 -9.57 -11.65 17.82
N GLY A 46 -8.60 -10.78 17.53
CA GLY A 46 -8.60 -9.91 16.36
C GLY A 46 -9.36 -8.62 16.59
N VAL A 47 -9.16 -7.65 15.70
CA VAL A 47 -9.96 -6.42 15.67
C VAL A 47 -11.30 -6.67 15.01
N VAL A 48 -11.33 -7.46 13.93
CA VAL A 48 -12.52 -7.64 13.11
C VAL A 48 -13.49 -8.60 13.80
N GLY A 49 -14.78 -8.22 13.91
CA GLY A 49 -15.78 -9.02 14.62
C GLY A 49 -15.71 -8.92 16.14
N ASN A 50 -14.79 -8.12 16.67
CA ASN A 50 -14.54 -8.07 18.10
C ASN A 50 -15.26 -6.87 18.77
N PRO A 51 -16.17 -7.11 19.73
CA PRO A 51 -16.92 -6.04 20.39
C PRO A 51 -16.08 -5.20 21.36
N GLY A 52 -14.91 -5.68 21.78
CA GLY A 52 -13.95 -4.93 22.58
C GLY A 52 -12.89 -4.19 21.77
N ALA A 53 -12.94 -4.26 20.43
CA ALA A 53 -11.96 -3.64 19.57
C ALA A 53 -12.29 -2.19 19.20
N LEU A 54 -13.55 -1.76 19.31
CA LEU A 54 -13.93 -0.37 19.05
C LEU A 54 -13.24 0.55 20.07
N ASN A 55 -12.21 1.26 19.62
CA ASN A 55 -11.44 2.14 20.48
C ASN A 55 -10.92 3.35 19.68
N LEU A 56 -11.48 4.52 19.98
CA LEU A 56 -11.03 5.79 19.41
C LEU A 56 -9.83 6.37 20.16
N TYR A 57 -9.51 5.82 21.34
CA TYR A 57 -8.64 6.43 22.34
C TYR A 57 -9.16 7.82 22.70
N ASP A 58 -8.28 8.81 22.86
CA ASP A 58 -8.66 10.18 23.22
C ASP A 58 -8.93 11.10 22.00
N ALA A 59 -9.06 10.53 20.80
CA ALA A 59 -9.22 11.30 19.56
C ALA A 59 -10.31 10.71 18.66
N ALA A 60 -11.13 11.56 18.05
CA ALA A 60 -12.05 11.12 17.01
C ALA A 60 -11.30 10.46 15.83
N PHE A 61 -11.97 9.57 15.10
CA PHE A 61 -11.37 9.02 13.89
C PHE A 61 -11.24 10.09 12.81
N ALA A 62 -10.03 10.22 12.28
CA ALA A 62 -9.74 10.96 11.07
C ALA A 62 -8.54 10.29 10.38
N MET A 63 -8.49 10.41 9.06
CA MET A 63 -7.23 10.22 8.34
C MET A 63 -6.39 11.48 8.56
N THR A 64 -5.10 11.32 8.86
CA THR A 64 -4.21 12.45 9.21
C THR A 64 -3.43 12.96 8.00
N GLU A 65 -2.86 14.15 8.11
CA GLU A 65 -2.03 14.72 7.04
C GLU A 65 -0.76 13.89 6.81
N GLU A 66 -0.16 13.33 7.88
CA GLU A 66 0.99 12.43 7.76
C GLU A 66 0.60 11.16 7.00
N PHE A 67 -0.61 10.65 7.20
CA PHE A 67 -1.10 9.51 6.42
C PHE A 67 -1.20 9.83 4.92
N VAL A 68 -1.61 11.06 4.57
CA VAL A 68 -1.61 11.51 3.17
C VAL A 68 -0.19 11.55 2.63
N SER A 69 0.76 12.12 3.37
CA SER A 69 2.17 12.25 2.94
C SER A 69 2.85 10.91 2.71
N VAL A 70 2.67 9.94 3.62
CA VAL A 70 3.28 8.60 3.49
C VAL A 70 2.64 7.74 2.40
N TYR A 71 1.46 8.12 1.88
CA TYR A 71 0.79 7.45 0.75
C TYR A 71 1.07 8.10 -0.62
N ARG A 72 1.99 9.07 -0.70
CA ARG A 72 2.49 9.65 -1.96
C ARG A 72 3.42 8.66 -2.69
N MET A 73 2.83 7.56 -3.16
CA MET A 73 3.52 6.42 -3.75
C MET A 73 3.57 6.47 -5.29
N HIS A 74 3.66 7.68 -5.87
CA HIS A 74 3.74 7.88 -7.32
C HIS A 74 4.85 7.07 -8.03
N PRO A 75 6.03 6.80 -7.42
CA PRO A 75 7.07 5.94 -8.03
C PRO A 75 6.66 4.49 -8.32
N LEU A 76 5.49 4.03 -7.83
CA LEU A 76 4.97 2.71 -8.20
C LEU A 76 4.49 2.64 -9.66
N LEU A 77 4.16 3.79 -10.27
CA LEU A 77 3.66 3.83 -11.65
C LEU A 77 4.83 3.70 -12.65
N PRO A 78 4.75 2.78 -13.62
CA PRO A 78 5.75 2.71 -14.69
C PRO A 78 5.50 3.80 -15.74
N GLU A 79 6.52 4.15 -16.53
CA GLU A 79 6.39 5.08 -17.68
C GLU A 79 5.42 4.59 -18.75
N TYR A 80 5.37 3.27 -18.92
CA TYR A 80 4.47 2.58 -19.83
C TYR A 80 4.16 1.19 -19.29
N PHE A 81 3.09 0.58 -19.77
CA PHE A 81 2.82 -0.84 -19.53
C PHE A 81 2.64 -1.58 -20.85
N VAL A 82 3.09 -2.83 -20.85
CA VAL A 82 3.03 -3.72 -22.02
C VAL A 82 1.74 -4.52 -21.94
N VAL A 83 0.92 -4.42 -22.98
CA VAL A 83 -0.31 -5.22 -23.08
C VAL A 83 0.01 -6.55 -23.75
N ARG A 84 -0.44 -7.63 -23.13
CA ARG A 84 -0.25 -9.01 -23.57
C ARG A 84 -1.57 -9.75 -23.63
N ASP A 85 -1.62 -10.69 -24.56
CA ASP A 85 -2.74 -11.59 -24.81
C ASP A 85 -2.80 -12.68 -23.73
N ALA A 86 -3.88 -12.70 -22.93
CA ALA A 86 -4.07 -13.70 -21.88
C ALA A 86 -4.23 -15.12 -22.44
N ASP A 87 -4.90 -15.28 -23.59
CA ASP A 87 -5.23 -16.58 -24.17
C ASP A 87 -4.10 -17.18 -25.02
N ARG A 88 -3.16 -16.36 -25.48
CA ARG A 88 -2.07 -16.77 -26.39
C ARG A 88 -0.70 -16.72 -25.73
N HIS A 89 -0.58 -17.31 -24.54
CA HIS A 89 0.69 -17.44 -23.81
C HIS A 89 1.45 -16.10 -23.67
N GLY A 90 0.72 -15.01 -23.40
CA GLY A 90 1.32 -13.70 -23.17
C GLY A 90 1.93 -13.03 -24.39
N ARG A 91 1.46 -13.37 -25.60
CA ARG A 91 1.91 -12.70 -26.84
C ARG A 91 1.74 -11.18 -26.71
N PHE A 92 2.79 -10.46 -27.10
CA PHE A 92 2.79 -9.00 -27.17
C PHE A 92 1.63 -8.47 -28.04
N ARG A 93 0.89 -7.48 -27.53
CA ARG A 93 -0.19 -6.78 -28.25
C ARG A 93 0.11 -5.30 -28.47
N ASP A 94 0.53 -4.59 -27.42
CA ASP A 94 0.72 -3.14 -27.47
C ASP A 94 1.65 -2.64 -26.37
N VAL A 95 2.10 -1.39 -26.48
CA VAL A 95 2.70 -0.63 -25.39
C VAL A 95 1.88 0.63 -25.19
N ILE A 96 1.42 0.86 -23.97
CA ILE A 96 0.65 2.05 -23.63
C ILE A 96 1.49 2.93 -22.72
N PRO A 97 1.91 4.13 -23.17
CA PRO A 97 2.44 5.16 -22.29
C PRO A 97 1.42 5.49 -21.20
N THR A 98 1.85 5.52 -19.94
CA THR A 98 0.94 5.63 -18.79
C THR A 98 0.21 6.97 -18.75
N ASP A 99 0.81 8.04 -19.29
CA ASP A 99 0.15 9.34 -19.47
C ASP A 99 -1.09 9.24 -20.38
N ARG A 100 -1.03 8.37 -21.40
CA ARG A 100 -2.12 8.14 -22.36
C ARG A 100 -3.23 7.25 -21.84
N SER A 101 -3.09 6.63 -20.67
CA SER A 101 -4.15 5.84 -20.05
C SER A 101 -5.03 6.63 -19.08
N ARG A 102 -4.83 7.95 -18.96
CA ARG A 102 -5.64 8.82 -18.11
C ARG A 102 -7.01 9.12 -18.74
N GLU A 103 -8.03 9.27 -17.89
CA GLU A 103 -9.38 9.71 -18.28
C GLU A 103 -9.96 8.89 -19.46
N ALA A 104 -10.35 9.57 -20.56
CA ALA A 104 -10.88 8.93 -21.75
C ALA A 104 -9.91 7.93 -22.40
N GLY A 105 -8.59 8.13 -22.22
CA GLY A 105 -7.56 7.22 -22.71
C GLY A 105 -7.63 5.84 -22.06
N GLY A 106 -7.92 5.77 -20.75
CA GLY A 106 -8.12 4.52 -20.04
C GLY A 106 -9.33 3.74 -20.57
N HIS A 107 -10.43 4.43 -20.83
CA HIS A 107 -11.61 3.81 -21.47
C HIS A 107 -11.32 3.34 -22.90
N ALA A 108 -10.52 4.08 -23.67
CA ALA A 108 -10.11 3.66 -25.00
C ALA A 108 -9.21 2.41 -24.96
N ALA A 109 -8.26 2.33 -24.03
CA ALA A 109 -7.43 1.15 -23.81
C ALA A 109 -8.27 -0.08 -23.45
N LEU A 110 -9.20 0.06 -22.51
CA LEU A 110 -10.11 -1.02 -22.11
C LEU A 110 -11.01 -1.50 -23.27
N ARG A 111 -11.54 -0.58 -24.09
CA ARG A 111 -12.34 -0.98 -25.27
C ARG A 111 -11.51 -1.68 -26.34
N ARG A 112 -10.24 -1.31 -26.48
CA ARG A 112 -9.35 -1.86 -27.51
C ARG A 112 -8.84 -3.25 -27.14
N HIS A 113 -8.43 -3.44 -25.88
CA HIS A 113 -7.73 -4.65 -25.43
C HIS A 113 -8.60 -5.59 -24.61
N GLY A 114 -9.71 -5.10 -24.05
CA GLY A 114 -10.55 -5.86 -23.12
C GLY A 114 -9.96 -5.86 -21.70
N MET A 115 -10.81 -6.14 -20.71
CA MET A 115 -10.38 -6.12 -19.31
C MET A 115 -9.45 -7.30 -18.99
N THR A 116 -9.70 -8.47 -19.57
CA THR A 116 -8.90 -9.69 -19.35
C THR A 116 -7.43 -9.49 -19.65
N ASP A 117 -7.10 -9.05 -20.87
CA ASP A 117 -5.71 -8.80 -21.28
C ASP A 117 -5.06 -7.73 -20.41
N MET A 118 -5.82 -6.70 -20.03
CA MET A 118 -5.31 -5.61 -19.18
C MET A 118 -5.00 -6.11 -17.76
N LEU A 119 -5.91 -6.85 -17.14
CA LEU A 119 -5.71 -7.47 -15.83
C LEU A 119 -4.55 -8.47 -15.86
N TYR A 120 -4.49 -9.33 -16.87
CA TYR A 120 -3.37 -10.25 -17.05
C TYR A 120 -2.04 -9.50 -17.18
N SER A 121 -2.00 -8.47 -18.04
CA SER A 121 -0.79 -7.66 -18.25
C SER A 121 -0.30 -7.00 -16.96
N PHE A 122 -1.21 -6.51 -16.12
CA PHE A 122 -0.85 -5.99 -14.79
C PHE A 122 -0.43 -7.10 -13.83
N GLY A 123 -1.11 -8.24 -13.87
CA GLY A 123 -0.81 -9.40 -13.03
C GLY A 123 0.60 -9.97 -13.24
N ILE A 124 1.13 -9.91 -14.47
CA ILE A 124 2.48 -10.40 -14.79
C ILE A 124 3.56 -9.29 -14.79
N SER A 125 3.19 -8.05 -14.47
CA SER A 125 4.12 -6.91 -14.46
C SER A 125 4.51 -6.53 -13.03
N HIS A 126 5.73 -6.03 -12.87
CA HIS A 126 6.16 -5.45 -11.60
C HIS A 126 5.88 -3.94 -11.58
N PRO A 127 5.44 -3.38 -10.44
CA PRO A 127 5.38 -1.94 -10.26
C PRO A 127 6.80 -1.35 -10.14
N GLY A 128 6.90 -0.03 -10.23
CA GLY A 128 8.14 0.67 -9.86
C GLY A 128 8.47 0.53 -8.37
N ALA A 129 9.71 0.82 -8.00
CA ALA A 129 10.14 0.80 -6.60
C ALA A 129 9.97 2.17 -5.93
N LEU A 130 9.63 2.19 -4.64
CA LEU A 130 9.58 3.42 -3.84
C LEU A 130 11.00 3.82 -3.41
N VAL A 131 11.75 4.40 -4.35
CA VAL A 131 13.13 4.89 -4.16
C VAL A 131 13.30 6.24 -4.85
N LEU A 132 14.37 6.98 -4.50
CA LEU A 132 14.79 8.15 -5.27
C LEU A 132 15.18 7.77 -6.70
N ASP A 133 15.19 8.77 -7.60
CA ASP A 133 15.42 8.60 -9.04
C ASP A 133 14.41 7.69 -9.76
N ASN A 134 13.23 7.47 -9.17
CA ASN A 134 12.16 6.66 -9.76
C ASN A 134 10.79 7.37 -9.80
N TYR A 135 10.76 8.71 -9.71
CA TYR A 135 9.51 9.47 -9.88
C TYR A 135 9.16 9.57 -11.38
N PRO A 136 7.96 9.16 -11.82
CA PRO A 136 7.64 9.07 -13.24
C PRO A 136 7.73 10.41 -13.95
N ALA A 137 8.42 10.45 -15.10
CA ALA A 137 8.67 11.66 -15.87
C ALA A 137 7.35 12.30 -16.34
N PHE A 138 6.37 11.48 -16.74
CA PHE A 138 5.08 11.98 -17.18
C PHE A 138 4.26 12.70 -16.09
N LEU A 139 4.61 12.54 -14.80
CA LEU A 139 3.97 13.26 -13.71
C LEU A 139 4.58 14.64 -13.45
N GLN A 140 5.73 14.95 -14.08
CA GLN A 140 6.39 16.27 -13.97
C GLN A 140 5.78 17.32 -14.91
N ASP A 141 5.00 16.87 -15.91
CA ASP A 141 4.33 17.72 -16.90
C ASP A 141 2.89 17.18 -17.13
N VAL A 142 2.11 17.12 -16.06
CA VAL A 142 0.77 16.54 -16.10
C VAL A 142 -0.30 17.61 -16.27
N GLU A 143 -1.08 17.51 -17.34
CA GLU A 143 -2.24 18.37 -17.53
C GLU A 143 -3.40 17.93 -16.63
N ILE A 144 -3.88 18.87 -15.82
CA ILE A 144 -5.06 18.69 -14.97
C ILE A 144 -6.18 19.60 -15.49
N PRO A 145 -7.34 19.04 -15.89
CA PRO A 145 -8.48 19.82 -16.38
C PRO A 145 -8.86 20.93 -15.40
N GLY A 146 -8.89 22.16 -15.91
CA GLY A 146 -9.23 23.36 -15.13
C GLY A 146 -8.14 23.88 -14.18
N ARG A 147 -6.98 23.22 -14.08
CA ARG A 147 -5.82 23.69 -13.28
C ARG A 147 -4.56 23.94 -14.10
N GLY A 148 -4.52 23.45 -15.34
CA GLY A 148 -3.36 23.58 -16.21
C GLY A 148 -2.33 22.48 -15.96
N VAL A 149 -1.11 22.73 -16.43
CA VAL A 149 0.04 21.82 -16.28
C VAL A 149 0.60 21.91 -14.86
N LEU A 150 0.80 20.77 -14.22
CA LEU A 150 1.42 20.63 -12.91
C LEU A 150 2.63 19.70 -12.96
N ASP A 151 3.62 19.99 -12.13
CA ASP A 151 4.65 19.04 -11.70
C ASP A 151 4.22 18.41 -10.38
N MET A 152 3.80 17.15 -10.41
CA MET A 152 3.29 16.45 -9.22
C MET A 152 4.37 16.26 -8.15
N GLY A 153 5.63 16.03 -8.53
CA GLY A 153 6.72 15.86 -7.58
C GLY A 153 6.97 17.15 -6.80
N THR A 154 6.97 18.28 -7.51
CA THR A 154 7.05 19.61 -6.89
C THR A 154 5.83 19.87 -5.99
N ILE A 155 4.62 19.57 -6.46
CA ILE A 155 3.38 19.76 -5.69
C ILE A 155 3.38 18.89 -4.42
N ASP A 156 3.82 17.65 -4.49
CA ASP A 156 3.89 16.74 -3.34
C ASP A 156 4.74 17.34 -2.20
N ILE A 157 5.92 17.86 -2.53
CA ILE A 157 6.81 18.54 -1.57
C ILE A 157 6.17 19.81 -1.02
N LEU A 158 5.61 20.65 -1.89
CA LEU A 158 5.00 21.92 -1.47
C LEU A 158 3.80 21.71 -0.56
N ARG A 159 2.97 20.69 -0.81
CA ARG A 159 1.77 20.42 -0.01
C ARG A 159 2.10 19.93 1.39
N ASP A 160 3.12 19.10 1.56
CA ASP A 160 3.55 18.67 2.89
C ASP A 160 4.05 19.88 3.70
N ARG A 161 4.86 20.76 3.07
CA ARG A 161 5.33 22.01 3.70
C ARG A 161 4.18 22.96 4.05
N GLU A 162 3.24 23.17 3.12
CA GLU A 162 2.07 24.05 3.30
C GLU A 162 1.18 23.59 4.46
N ARG A 163 1.00 22.27 4.60
CA ARG A 163 0.14 21.67 5.63
C ARG A 163 0.84 21.52 6.98
N GLY A 164 2.11 21.91 7.07
CA GLY A 164 2.89 21.82 8.30
C GLY A 164 3.25 20.39 8.69
N VAL A 165 3.28 19.46 7.72
CA VAL A 165 3.78 18.10 7.97
C VAL A 165 5.27 18.19 8.30
N PRO A 166 5.73 17.57 9.40
CA PRO A 166 7.13 17.63 9.80
C PRO A 166 8.08 17.12 8.71
N ARG A 167 9.27 17.73 8.62
CA ARG A 167 10.36 17.21 7.78
C ARG A 167 10.86 15.87 8.31
N TYR A 168 11.65 15.17 7.50
CA TYR A 168 11.96 13.75 7.71
C TYR A 168 12.48 13.41 9.11
N ASN A 169 13.52 14.10 9.61
CA ASN A 169 14.09 13.79 10.93
C ASN A 169 13.16 14.19 12.10
N ASP A 170 12.37 15.25 11.94
CA ASP A 170 11.38 15.66 12.95
C ASP A 170 10.22 14.65 12.99
N ALA A 171 9.74 14.20 11.82
CA ALA A 171 8.74 13.15 11.72
C ALA A 171 9.23 11.85 12.38
N ARG A 172 10.49 11.44 12.12
CA ARG A 172 11.10 10.28 12.78
C ARG A 172 11.08 10.41 14.30
N GLN A 173 11.50 11.56 14.81
CA GLN A 173 11.50 11.80 16.26
C GLN A 173 10.09 11.75 16.86
N MET A 174 9.08 12.30 16.18
CA MET A 174 7.68 12.22 16.61
C MET A 174 7.13 10.78 16.58
N LEU A 175 7.66 9.93 15.69
CA LEU A 175 7.37 8.50 15.62
C LEU A 175 8.24 7.65 16.56
N PHE A 176 8.98 8.28 17.48
CA PHE A 176 9.92 7.63 18.41
C PHE A 176 11.05 6.86 17.72
N LEU A 177 11.35 7.19 16.48
CA LEU A 177 12.51 6.68 15.75
C LEU A 177 13.74 7.58 16.00
N PRO A 178 14.96 7.03 16.00
CA PRO A 178 16.16 7.85 16.07
C PRO A 178 16.27 8.74 14.83
N ARG A 179 16.72 9.99 15.04
CA ARG A 179 17.10 10.88 13.93
C ARG A 179 18.24 10.25 13.14
N VAL A 180 18.24 10.45 11.84
CA VAL A 180 19.35 10.04 10.97
C VAL A 180 20.44 11.11 11.04
N PRO A 181 21.70 10.75 11.38
CA PRO A 181 22.73 11.73 11.70
C PRO A 181 23.35 12.42 10.48
N ASP A 182 23.32 11.77 9.31
CA ASP A 182 23.95 12.26 8.09
C ASP A 182 23.34 11.60 6.82
N PHE A 183 23.68 12.16 5.66
CA PHE A 183 23.18 11.67 4.36
C PHE A 183 23.70 10.28 3.99
N GLU A 184 24.89 9.90 4.48
CA GLU A 184 25.48 8.58 4.25
C GLU A 184 24.68 7.48 4.96
N THR A 185 24.27 7.74 6.21
CA THR A 185 23.42 6.84 6.99
C THR A 185 22.03 6.73 6.37
N LEU A 186 21.45 7.85 5.91
CA LEU A 186 20.13 7.86 5.24
C LEU A 186 20.11 6.91 4.04
N THR A 187 21.16 6.98 3.23
CA THR A 187 21.29 6.27 1.95
C THR A 187 21.96 4.90 2.06
N ALA A 188 22.20 4.43 3.29
CA ALA A 188 22.90 3.17 3.57
C ALA A 188 24.27 3.04 2.86
N GLY A 189 25.02 4.14 2.79
CA GLY A 189 26.36 4.19 2.21
C GLY A 189 26.44 4.44 0.70
N ASP A 190 25.34 4.84 0.04
CA ASP A 190 25.41 5.35 -1.33
C ASP A 190 25.99 6.77 -1.35
N HIS A 191 27.33 6.86 -1.38
CA HIS A 191 28.09 8.12 -1.45
C HIS A 191 27.70 9.04 -2.62
N ARG A 192 27.14 8.51 -3.70
CA ARG A 192 26.71 9.34 -4.84
C ARG A 192 25.37 9.98 -4.52
N LEU A 193 24.43 9.23 -3.98
CA LEU A 193 23.14 9.74 -3.57
C LEU A 193 23.26 10.70 -2.39
N ALA A 194 24.08 10.35 -1.38
CA ALA A 194 24.34 11.18 -0.21
C ALA A 194 24.84 12.59 -0.61
N ARG A 195 25.85 12.67 -1.48
CA ARG A 195 26.38 13.96 -1.97
C ARG A 195 25.37 14.77 -2.78
N ARG A 196 24.46 14.11 -3.52
CA ARG A 196 23.39 14.82 -4.24
C ARG A 196 22.38 15.42 -3.28
N LEU A 197 22.00 14.67 -2.25
CA LEU A 197 21.10 15.16 -1.20
C LEU A 197 21.76 16.31 -0.42
N GLU A 198 23.03 16.17 -0.05
CA GLU A 198 23.81 17.23 0.61
C GLU A 198 23.88 18.50 -0.25
N ALA A 199 24.10 18.36 -1.57
CA ALA A 199 24.13 19.52 -2.48
C ALA A 199 22.77 20.25 -2.58
N VAL A 200 21.65 19.55 -2.39
CA VAL A 200 20.29 20.13 -2.44
C VAL A 200 19.89 20.73 -1.09
N TYR A 201 20.15 20.02 0.00
CA TYR A 201 19.61 20.35 1.33
C TYR A 201 20.62 21.07 2.23
N GLY A 202 21.91 20.81 2.08
CA GLY A 202 22.99 21.32 2.93
C GLY A 202 23.01 20.75 4.36
N ASP A 203 21.86 20.43 4.92
CA ASP A 203 21.66 19.93 6.27
C ASP A 203 20.65 18.75 6.25
N ILE A 204 20.99 17.66 6.93
CA ILE A 204 20.17 16.44 7.02
C ILE A 204 18.80 16.70 7.64
N ASP A 205 18.69 17.68 8.54
CA ASP A 205 17.44 18.05 9.19
C ASP A 205 16.50 18.86 8.26
N GLN A 206 16.99 19.28 7.08
CA GLN A 206 16.20 19.97 6.08
C GLN A 206 15.54 19.02 5.06
N VAL A 207 15.80 17.71 5.11
CA VAL A 207 15.23 16.74 4.17
C VAL A 207 13.71 16.65 4.30
N ASP A 208 12.99 16.85 3.19
CA ASP A 208 11.53 16.70 3.15
C ASP A 208 11.11 15.25 3.43
N LEU A 209 9.93 15.04 4.03
CA LEU A 209 9.46 13.71 4.42
C LEU A 209 9.38 12.73 3.24
N LEU A 210 8.83 13.16 2.10
CA LEU A 210 8.77 12.34 0.89
C LEU A 210 10.17 11.94 0.41
N VAL A 211 11.11 12.89 0.36
CA VAL A 211 12.49 12.60 -0.09
C VAL A 211 13.17 11.65 0.88
N GLY A 212 13.06 11.90 2.19
CA GLY A 212 13.65 11.05 3.21
C GLY A 212 13.14 9.61 3.17
N THR A 213 11.82 9.41 3.08
CA THR A 213 11.22 8.07 3.01
C THR A 213 11.59 7.30 1.72
N LEU A 214 11.75 7.99 0.60
CA LEU A 214 12.27 7.39 -0.64
C LEU A 214 13.79 7.13 -0.58
N ALA A 215 14.52 7.92 0.20
CA ALA A 215 15.98 7.82 0.38
C ALA A 215 16.39 6.74 1.40
N GLU A 216 15.48 6.25 2.25
CA GLU A 216 15.74 5.20 3.24
C GLU A 216 16.33 3.94 2.58
N GLY A 217 17.66 3.84 2.60
CA GLY A 217 18.41 2.73 2.01
C GLY A 217 18.37 1.49 2.89
N GLN A 218 18.36 1.67 4.22
CA GLN A 218 18.19 0.57 5.17
C GLN A 218 16.68 0.30 5.36
N ARG A 219 16.26 -0.93 5.04
CA ARG A 219 14.87 -1.36 5.15
C ARG A 219 14.78 -2.70 5.89
N PRO A 220 13.65 -3.00 6.56
CA PRO A 220 13.36 -4.36 6.99
C PRO A 220 13.38 -5.32 5.78
N SER A 221 13.76 -6.57 6.02
CA SER A 221 13.90 -7.56 4.95
C SER A 221 12.62 -7.67 4.12
N CYS A 222 12.81 -7.53 2.80
CA CYS A 222 11.78 -7.63 1.77
C CYS A 222 10.71 -6.53 1.76
N TYR A 223 10.87 -5.45 2.51
CA TYR A 223 9.91 -4.34 2.49
C TYR A 223 10.05 -3.48 1.22
N GLY A 224 8.91 -3.17 0.57
CA GLY A 224 8.84 -2.22 -0.54
C GLY A 224 9.10 -0.76 -0.17
N PHE A 225 9.09 -0.40 1.12
CA PHE A 225 9.38 0.94 1.65
C PHE A 225 10.00 0.88 3.06
N GLY A 226 10.61 1.97 3.51
CA GLY A 226 11.35 2.01 4.76
C GLY A 226 10.51 2.16 6.03
N GLU A 227 11.20 2.22 7.17
CA GLU A 227 10.61 2.16 8.51
C GLU A 227 9.76 3.40 8.83
N THR A 228 10.19 4.60 8.43
CA THR A 228 9.47 5.85 8.77
C THR A 228 8.05 5.81 8.22
N LEU A 229 7.89 5.41 6.96
CA LEU A 229 6.60 5.22 6.30
C LEU A 229 5.77 4.14 7.05
N PHE A 230 6.41 3.01 7.34
CA PHE A 230 5.77 1.86 7.97
C PHE A 230 5.21 2.15 9.38
N GLN A 231 5.83 3.03 10.18
CA GLN A 231 5.32 3.39 11.50
C GLN A 231 3.95 4.07 11.42
N VAL A 232 3.78 5.04 10.51
CA VAL A 232 2.47 5.69 10.27
C VAL A 232 1.46 4.67 9.76
N PHE A 233 1.89 3.78 8.86
CA PHE A 233 1.04 2.70 8.34
C PHE A 233 0.53 1.80 9.46
N THR A 234 1.39 1.38 10.40
CA THR A 234 1.05 0.45 11.48
C THR A 234 -0.07 0.98 12.36
N LEU A 235 0.00 2.26 12.74
CA LEU A 235 -1.04 2.93 13.51
C LEU A 235 -2.34 3.05 12.71
N MET A 236 -2.25 3.64 11.51
CA MET A 236 -3.44 4.03 10.77
C MET A 236 -4.17 2.85 10.12
N ALA A 237 -3.45 1.78 9.75
CA ALA A 237 -4.07 0.56 9.22
C ALA A 237 -4.99 -0.10 10.25
N THR A 238 -4.51 -0.25 11.48
CA THR A 238 -5.31 -0.78 12.60
C THR A 238 -6.43 0.18 12.98
N ARG A 239 -6.14 1.49 13.04
CA ARG A 239 -7.14 2.51 13.41
C ARG A 239 -8.33 2.55 12.45
N ARG A 240 -8.14 2.30 11.15
CA ARG A 240 -9.24 2.19 10.17
C ARG A 240 -10.22 1.06 10.49
N LEU A 241 -9.76 -0.04 11.09
CA LEU A 241 -10.61 -1.16 11.49
C LEU A 241 -11.20 -0.91 12.89
N GLN A 242 -10.35 -0.55 13.85
CA GLN A 242 -10.73 -0.35 15.25
C GLN A 242 -11.66 0.82 15.47
N ALA A 243 -11.69 1.82 14.58
CA ALA A 243 -12.56 2.97 14.74
C ALA A 243 -13.94 2.81 14.06
N ASP A 244 -14.15 1.73 13.31
CA ASP A 244 -15.36 1.50 12.54
C ASP A 244 -16.23 0.44 13.21
N ARG A 245 -17.45 0.83 13.57
CA ARG A 245 -18.46 -0.09 14.11
C ARG A 245 -18.77 -1.26 13.17
N TYR A 246 -18.65 -1.08 11.86
CA TYR A 246 -18.94 -2.12 10.87
C TYR A 246 -17.84 -3.17 10.75
N TYR A 247 -16.63 -2.87 11.23
CA TYR A 247 -15.57 -3.88 11.38
C TYR A 247 -15.52 -4.46 12.80
N THR A 248 -16.18 -3.84 13.78
CA THR A 248 -16.13 -4.25 15.19
C THR A 248 -17.49 -4.77 15.66
N GLU A 249 -18.27 -3.96 16.36
CA GLU A 249 -19.53 -4.34 17.01
C GLU A 249 -20.60 -4.88 16.03
N LEU A 250 -20.65 -4.34 14.82
CA LEU A 250 -21.64 -4.66 13.79
C LEU A 250 -21.14 -5.64 12.74
N TYR A 251 -19.94 -6.21 12.91
CA TYR A 251 -19.43 -7.26 12.02
C TYR A 251 -20.06 -8.61 12.41
N ASN A 252 -21.34 -8.77 12.11
CA ASN A 252 -22.16 -9.92 12.49
C ASN A 252 -23.27 -10.20 11.45
N ALA A 253 -23.89 -11.38 11.55
CA ALA A 253 -24.90 -11.85 10.61
C ALA A 253 -26.21 -11.05 10.66
N ASP A 254 -26.54 -10.37 11.75
CA ASP A 254 -27.74 -9.52 11.80
C ASP A 254 -27.56 -8.26 10.94
N THR A 255 -26.33 -7.76 10.84
CA THR A 255 -25.99 -6.59 10.02
C THR A 255 -25.68 -6.97 8.57
N TYR A 256 -24.92 -8.06 8.35
CA TYR A 256 -24.41 -8.45 7.04
C TYR A 256 -25.23 -9.56 6.35
N SER A 257 -26.23 -10.14 7.03
CA SER A 257 -26.78 -11.49 6.74
C SER A 257 -25.75 -12.61 6.91
N ALA A 258 -26.22 -13.83 7.16
CA ALA A 258 -25.33 -14.99 7.22
C ALA A 258 -24.60 -15.24 5.90
N GLU A 259 -25.29 -15.04 4.76
CA GLU A 259 -24.70 -15.18 3.43
C GLU A 259 -23.65 -14.09 3.15
N GLY A 260 -23.96 -12.83 3.47
CA GLY A 260 -23.03 -11.71 3.27
C GLY A 260 -21.78 -11.82 4.14
N LEU A 261 -21.90 -12.25 5.39
CA LEU A 261 -20.74 -12.48 6.25
C LEU A 261 -19.87 -13.63 5.73
N ALA A 262 -20.49 -14.75 5.34
CA ALA A 262 -19.78 -15.86 4.70
C ALA A 262 -19.11 -15.43 3.39
N TRP A 263 -19.71 -14.49 2.63
CA TRP A 263 -19.10 -13.92 1.45
C TRP A 263 -17.82 -13.15 1.81
N VAL A 264 -17.84 -12.28 2.81
CA VAL A 264 -16.62 -11.54 3.22
C VAL A 264 -15.49 -12.48 3.64
N GLU A 265 -15.79 -13.48 4.47
CA GLU A 265 -14.79 -14.41 5.01
C GLU A 265 -14.15 -15.32 3.96
N ASN A 266 -14.89 -15.67 2.89
CA ASN A 266 -14.44 -16.64 1.89
C ASN A 266 -13.95 -15.98 0.58
N ASN A 267 -13.62 -14.68 0.61
CA ASN A 267 -13.17 -13.95 -0.57
C ASN A 267 -11.76 -13.36 -0.45
N SER A 268 -11.09 -13.32 -1.60
CA SER A 268 -9.79 -12.71 -1.85
C SER A 268 -9.85 -11.95 -3.18
N MET A 269 -8.85 -11.11 -3.47
CA MET A 269 -8.72 -10.46 -4.77
C MET A 269 -8.65 -11.51 -5.89
N LYS A 270 -7.95 -12.64 -5.64
CA LYS A 270 -7.96 -13.78 -6.57
C LYS A 270 -9.37 -14.32 -6.82
N SER A 271 -10.15 -14.59 -5.77
CA SER A 271 -11.51 -15.14 -5.95
C SER A 271 -12.45 -14.14 -6.63
N VAL A 272 -12.29 -12.83 -6.36
CA VAL A 272 -13.03 -11.76 -7.04
C VAL A 272 -12.69 -11.74 -8.53
N LEU A 273 -11.40 -11.73 -8.87
CA LEU A 273 -10.96 -11.74 -10.27
C LEU A 273 -11.47 -12.98 -11.02
N LEU A 274 -11.28 -14.18 -10.47
CA LEU A 274 -11.72 -15.43 -11.12
C LEU A 274 -13.24 -15.58 -11.17
N ARG A 275 -14.00 -14.95 -10.27
CA ARG A 275 -15.47 -14.92 -10.35
C ARG A 275 -15.97 -14.10 -11.53
N HIS A 276 -15.32 -12.97 -11.83
CA HIS A 276 -15.78 -12.01 -12.83
C HIS A 276 -15.07 -12.13 -14.18
N TYR A 277 -13.87 -12.71 -14.21
CA TYR A 277 -13.02 -12.96 -15.37
C TYR A 277 -12.44 -14.37 -15.28
N PRO A 278 -13.29 -15.43 -15.39
CA PRO A 278 -12.89 -16.82 -15.19
C PRO A 278 -11.79 -17.30 -16.16
N GLU A 279 -11.66 -16.66 -17.32
CA GLU A 279 -10.60 -16.93 -18.30
C GLU A 279 -9.19 -16.65 -17.76
N LEU A 280 -9.06 -15.81 -16.72
CA LEU A 280 -7.78 -15.60 -16.00
C LEU A 280 -7.30 -16.84 -15.24
N ALA A 281 -8.14 -17.87 -15.08
CA ALA A 281 -7.73 -19.12 -14.43
C ALA A 281 -6.55 -19.81 -15.13
N HIS A 282 -6.35 -19.54 -16.43
CA HIS A 282 -5.28 -20.14 -17.24
C HIS A 282 -4.02 -19.27 -17.33
N THR A 283 -3.98 -18.14 -16.62
CA THR A 283 -2.92 -17.12 -16.76
C THR A 283 -1.96 -17.07 -15.57
N GLY A 284 -1.81 -18.17 -14.83
CA GLY A 284 -1.02 -18.24 -13.59
C GLY A 284 -1.71 -17.69 -12.34
N LEU A 285 -2.79 -16.91 -12.49
CA LEU A 285 -3.54 -16.35 -11.35
C LEU A 285 -4.08 -17.45 -10.42
N ALA A 286 -4.51 -18.58 -10.97
CA ALA A 286 -5.00 -19.71 -10.18
C ALA A 286 -3.91 -20.31 -9.26
N ASP A 287 -2.67 -20.30 -9.74
CA ASP A 287 -1.52 -20.95 -9.12
C ASP A 287 -0.84 -20.09 -8.05
N VAL A 288 -1.01 -18.76 -8.12
CA VAL A 288 -0.51 -17.86 -7.07
C VAL A 288 -1.42 -17.83 -5.84
N ALA A 289 -0.80 -17.79 -4.66
CA ALA A 289 -1.54 -17.70 -3.40
C ALA A 289 -2.23 -16.34 -3.20
N ASN A 290 -1.71 -15.28 -3.82
CA ASN A 290 -2.13 -13.90 -3.66
C ASN A 290 -2.07 -13.19 -5.02
N ALA A 291 -3.17 -12.53 -5.42
CA ALA A 291 -3.28 -11.92 -6.75
C ALA A 291 -2.33 -10.73 -6.99
N PHE A 292 -1.73 -10.18 -5.93
CA PHE A 292 -0.76 -9.08 -6.03
C PHE A 292 0.70 -9.55 -6.20
N TYR A 293 0.96 -10.86 -6.13
CA TYR A 293 2.24 -11.40 -6.61
C TYR A 293 2.22 -11.47 -8.14
N PRO A 294 3.40 -11.42 -8.79
CA PRO A 294 3.50 -11.69 -10.23
C PRO A 294 2.88 -13.04 -10.57
N TRP A 295 2.03 -13.09 -11.60
CA TRP A 295 1.45 -14.35 -12.06
C TRP A 295 2.48 -15.06 -12.97
N GLU A 296 2.80 -16.31 -12.65
CA GLU A 296 3.81 -17.12 -13.36
C GLU A 296 3.17 -18.05 -14.39
#